data_AF-A0A1H8Y1H4-F1
#
_entry.id   AF-A0A1H8Y1H4-F1
#
_cell.length_a   1.000
_cell.length_b   1.000
_cell.length_c   1.000
_cell.angle_alpha   90.00
_cell.angle_beta   90.00
_cell.angle_gamma   90.00
#
_symmetry.space_group_name_H-M   'P 1'
#
loop_
_entity.id
_entity.type
_entity.pdbx_description
1 polymer ?
#
loop_
_entity_poly.entity_id
_entity_poly.type
_entity_poly.pdbx_seq_one_letter_code
_entity_poly.pdbx_strand_id
1 'polypeptide(L)'
;MPTLYLLCGKIAAGKSTLARQLASRPATLLISEDHWTSTLFADDLKTIEDYGRLSARLRAAMAPHIVDILRQGLSVVLDFQANTVRVRGWMRSLIAEAGVAHELHVLDVPDKVCKQRLRARNAGGEHQFQVSDAEYEQFTAHFVPPGAEESFNVIVHKA
;
A
#
# COMPACT_ATOMS: atom_id res chain seq x y z
N MET A 1 -11.27 -19.37 -3.79
CA MET A 1 -10.65 -19.07 -2.49
C MET A 1 -10.36 -17.57 -2.45
N PRO A 2 -10.51 -16.90 -1.30
CA PRO A 2 -10.16 -15.50 -1.15
C PRO A 2 -8.67 -15.27 -1.37
N THR A 3 -8.32 -14.09 -1.88
CA THR A 3 -6.94 -13.67 -2.11
C THR A 3 -6.67 -12.34 -1.41
N LEU A 4 -5.53 -12.23 -0.74
CA LEU A 4 -4.99 -10.97 -0.25
C LEU A 4 -4.07 -10.35 -1.31
N TYR A 5 -4.51 -9.24 -1.90
CA TYR A 5 -3.74 -8.46 -2.87
C TYR A 5 -2.98 -7.34 -2.17
N LEU A 6 -1.67 -7.30 -2.39
CA LEU A 6 -0.73 -6.37 -1.77
C LEU A 6 -0.06 -5.51 -2.85
N LEU A 7 0.29 -4.27 -2.52
CA LEU A 7 0.83 -3.31 -3.48
C LEU A 7 2.20 -2.78 -3.02
N CYS A 8 3.21 -2.95 -3.87
CA CYS A 8 4.57 -2.46 -3.66
C CYS A 8 4.95 -1.51 -4.79
N GLY A 9 5.48 -0.33 -4.45
CA GLY A 9 5.92 0.62 -5.47
C GLY A 9 6.07 2.02 -4.91
N LYS A 10 6.85 2.84 -5.62
CA LYS A 10 7.15 4.22 -5.23
C LYS A 10 5.90 5.11 -5.24
N ILE A 11 6.01 6.30 -4.64
CA ILE A 11 4.94 7.31 -4.70
C ILE A 11 4.62 7.59 -6.17
N ALA A 12 3.33 7.76 -6.49
CA ALA A 12 2.85 7.98 -7.86
C ALA A 12 3.19 6.87 -8.91
N ALA A 13 3.60 5.68 -8.47
CA ALA A 13 3.79 4.52 -9.37
C ALA A 13 2.48 3.99 -9.98
N GLY A 14 1.32 4.36 -9.43
CA GLY A 14 0.00 3.90 -9.89
C GLY A 14 -0.70 2.88 -8.99
N LYS A 15 -0.18 2.65 -7.78
CA LYS A 15 -0.71 1.69 -6.79
C LYS A 15 -2.21 1.82 -6.58
N SER A 16 -2.71 2.99 -6.19
CA SER A 16 -4.14 3.17 -5.91
C SER A 16 -5.05 2.97 -7.14
N THR A 17 -4.54 3.20 -8.35
CA THR A 17 -5.28 2.86 -9.59
C THR A 17 -5.39 1.35 -9.75
N LEU A 18 -4.28 0.61 -9.61
CA LEU A 18 -4.32 -0.85 -9.62
C LEU A 18 -5.17 -1.40 -8.47
N ALA A 19 -5.12 -0.77 -7.30
CA ALA A 19 -5.91 -1.17 -6.13
C ALA A 19 -7.41 -1.17 -6.45
N ARG A 20 -7.90 -0.08 -7.06
CA ARG A 20 -9.30 0.04 -7.49
C ARG A 20 -9.67 -0.97 -8.58
N GLN A 21 -8.77 -1.26 -9.51
CA GLN A 21 -8.99 -2.28 -10.54
C GLN A 21 -9.07 -3.69 -9.96
N LEU A 22 -8.22 -4.02 -8.99
CA LEU A 22 -8.28 -5.31 -8.29
C LEU A 22 -9.56 -5.41 -7.45
N ALA A 23 -9.97 -4.31 -6.81
CA ALA A 23 -11.15 -4.26 -5.98
C ALA A 23 -12.48 -4.29 -6.75
N SER A 24 -12.47 -4.04 -8.07
CA SER A 24 -13.67 -4.21 -8.90
C SER A 24 -14.00 -5.67 -9.17
N ARG A 25 -13.16 -6.61 -8.74
CA ARG A 25 -13.44 -8.05 -8.80
C ARG A 25 -14.58 -8.40 -7.83
N PRO A 26 -15.40 -9.43 -8.14
CA PRO A 26 -16.46 -9.87 -7.23
C PRO A 26 -15.93 -10.19 -5.83
N ALA A 27 -16.73 -9.91 -4.80
CA ALA A 27 -16.43 -10.24 -3.40
C ALA A 27 -15.04 -9.77 -2.94
N THR A 28 -14.59 -8.59 -3.40
CA THR A 28 -13.28 -8.01 -3.08
C THR A 28 -13.44 -6.64 -2.43
N LEU A 29 -12.85 -6.46 -1.25
CA LEU A 29 -12.88 -5.20 -0.51
C LEU A 29 -11.57 -4.43 -0.68
N LEU A 30 -11.66 -3.12 -0.91
CA LEU A 30 -10.51 -2.22 -0.88
C LEU A 30 -10.35 -1.61 0.51
N ILE A 31 -9.18 -1.77 1.11
CA ILE A 31 -8.79 -1.09 2.35
C ILE A 31 -7.60 -0.20 2.04
N SER A 32 -7.80 1.11 2.09
CA SER A 32 -6.79 2.12 1.76
C SER A 32 -6.23 2.78 3.01
N GLU A 33 -4.90 2.78 3.15
CA GLU A 33 -4.20 3.45 4.25
C GLU A 33 -4.43 4.97 4.20
N ASP A 34 -4.37 5.58 3.01
CA ASP A 34 -4.58 7.02 2.82
C ASP A 34 -5.99 7.45 3.25
N HIS A 35 -7.01 6.62 2.98
CA HIS A 35 -8.38 6.91 3.42
C HIS A 35 -8.49 6.95 4.95
N TRP A 36 -7.91 5.96 5.64
CA TRP A 36 -7.96 5.90 7.10
C TRP A 36 -7.09 6.97 7.75
N THR A 37 -5.88 7.20 7.24
CA THR A 37 -4.96 8.18 7.83
C THR A 37 -5.45 9.61 7.66
N SER A 38 -6.02 9.96 6.50
CA SER A 38 -6.67 11.26 6.31
C SER A 38 -7.92 11.45 7.16
N THR A 39 -8.72 10.40 7.37
CA THR A 39 -9.96 10.51 8.15
C THR A 39 -9.70 10.56 9.65
N LEU A 40 -8.75 9.77 10.14
CA LEU A 40 -8.50 9.62 11.58
C LEU A 40 -7.42 10.56 12.12
N PHE A 41 -6.47 10.98 11.27
CA PHE A 41 -5.25 11.64 11.72
C PHE A 41 -4.87 12.88 10.90
N ALA A 42 -5.81 13.51 10.16
CA ALA A 42 -5.52 14.69 9.36
C ALA A 42 -4.77 15.79 10.14
N ASP A 43 -5.16 16.05 11.38
CA ASP A 43 -4.57 17.10 12.21
C ASP A 43 -3.25 16.67 12.91
N ASP A 44 -2.98 15.36 12.97
CA ASP A 44 -1.83 14.76 13.65
C ASP A 44 -0.70 14.38 12.69
N LEU A 45 -1.01 14.16 11.40
CA LEU A 45 -0.08 13.67 10.39
C LEU A 45 0.74 14.83 9.78
N LYS A 46 1.73 15.31 10.50
CA LYS A 46 2.55 16.48 10.10
C LYS A 46 3.91 16.11 9.53
N THR A 47 4.44 14.95 9.91
CA THR A 47 5.80 14.53 9.57
C THR A 47 5.86 13.09 9.10
N ILE A 48 7.00 12.69 8.52
CA ILE A 48 7.27 11.28 8.17
C ILE A 48 7.31 10.39 9.41
N GLU A 49 7.78 10.92 10.54
CA GLU A 49 7.79 10.20 11.82
C GLU A 49 6.36 9.95 12.32
N ASP A 50 5.49 10.96 12.23
CA ASP A 50 4.07 10.82 12.52
C ASP A 50 3.43 9.76 11.63
N TYR A 51 3.73 9.78 10.32
CA TYR A 51 3.26 8.75 9.39
C TYR A 51 3.69 7.36 9.84
N GLY A 52 4.98 7.15 10.17
CA GLY A 52 5.49 5.87 10.64
C GLY A 52 4.78 5.36 11.89
N ARG A 53 4.56 6.23 12.88
CA ARG A 53 3.89 5.93 14.15
C ARG A 53 2.40 5.64 13.96
N LEU A 54 1.69 6.49 13.22
CA LEU A 54 0.25 6.39 13.01
C LEU A 54 -0.11 5.23 12.07
N SER A 55 0.66 5.01 11.00
CA SER A 55 0.57 3.82 10.14
C SER A 55 0.75 2.54 10.96
N ALA A 56 1.72 2.50 11.88
CA ALA A 56 1.90 1.32 12.74
C ALA A 56 0.69 1.04 13.63
N ARG A 57 0.08 2.08 14.22
CA ARG A 57 -1.16 1.95 15.01
C ARG A 57 -2.32 1.46 14.16
N LEU A 58 -2.50 2.03 12.97
CA LEU A 58 -3.54 1.63 12.04
C LEU A 58 -3.38 0.16 11.60
N ARG A 59 -2.15 -0.26 11.25
CA ARG A 59 -1.86 -1.65 10.89
C ARG A 59 -2.19 -2.62 12.02
N ALA A 60 -1.87 -2.28 13.27
CA ALA A 60 -2.20 -3.09 14.43
C ALA A 60 -3.72 -3.20 14.63
N ALA A 61 -4.46 -2.09 14.51
CA ALA A 61 -5.92 -2.09 14.65
C ALA A 61 -6.63 -2.86 13.51
N MET A 62 -6.14 -2.73 12.27
CA MET A 62 -6.77 -3.33 11.09
C MET A 62 -6.47 -4.82 10.92
N ALA A 63 -5.33 -5.30 11.44
CA ALA A 63 -4.89 -6.69 11.26
C ALA A 63 -5.96 -7.75 11.59
N PRO A 64 -6.60 -7.76 12.78
CA PRO A 64 -7.62 -8.77 13.10
C PRO A 64 -8.81 -8.70 12.15
N HIS A 65 -9.26 -7.49 11.79
CA HIS A 65 -10.38 -7.31 10.87
C HIS A 65 -10.08 -7.80 9.46
N ILE A 66 -8.86 -7.56 8.96
CA ILE A 66 -8.44 -8.06 7.64
C ILE A 66 -8.45 -9.60 7.62
N VAL A 67 -7.92 -10.23 8.67
CA VAL A 67 -7.91 -11.69 8.81
C VAL A 67 -9.33 -12.25 8.86
N ASP A 68 -10.22 -11.65 9.65
CA ASP A 68 -11.61 -12.09 9.75
C ASP A 68 -12.36 -11.96 8.42
N ILE A 69 -12.18 -10.85 7.69
CA ILE A 69 -12.75 -10.66 6.34
C ILE A 69 -12.28 -11.77 5.39
N LEU A 70 -10.98 -12.05 5.38
CA LEU A 70 -10.40 -13.10 4.54
C LEU A 70 -10.95 -14.48 4.90
N ARG A 71 -11.09 -14.80 6.19
CA ARG A 71 -11.66 -16.07 6.67
C ARG A 71 -13.12 -16.25 6.31
N GLN A 72 -13.87 -15.16 6.17
CA GLN A 72 -15.26 -15.16 5.70
C GLN A 72 -15.39 -15.31 4.17
N GLY A 73 -14.28 -15.55 3.46
CA GLY A 73 -14.29 -15.87 2.03
C GLY A 73 -14.26 -14.64 1.11
N LEU A 74 -14.09 -13.44 1.66
CA LEU A 74 -13.93 -12.21 0.89
C LEU A 74 -12.46 -11.98 0.55
N SER A 75 -12.17 -11.50 -0.65
CA SER A 75 -10.83 -11.05 -1.02
C SER A 75 -10.59 -9.64 -0.51
N VAL A 76 -9.33 -9.28 -0.28
CA VAL A 76 -8.96 -7.93 0.18
C VAL A 76 -7.85 -7.39 -0.69
N VAL A 77 -8.02 -6.15 -1.16
CA VAL A 77 -6.94 -5.33 -1.67
C VAL A 77 -6.48 -4.41 -0.55
N LEU A 78 -5.24 -4.60 -0.12
CA LEU A 78 -4.63 -3.81 0.94
C LEU A 78 -3.73 -2.73 0.32
N ASP A 79 -4.30 -1.53 0.11
CA ASP A 79 -3.57 -0.36 -0.39
C ASP A 79 -2.83 0.33 0.76
N PHE A 80 -1.88 -0.43 1.33
CA PHE A 80 -0.87 -0.01 2.30
C PHE A 80 0.50 -0.10 1.62
N GLN A 81 1.46 0.71 2.06
CA GLN A 81 2.76 0.76 1.41
C GLN A 81 3.65 -0.46 1.75
N ALA A 82 3.74 -1.45 0.86
CA ALA A 82 4.63 -2.61 0.99
C ALA A 82 6.12 -2.28 0.70
N ASN A 83 6.56 -1.07 1.04
CA ASN A 83 7.83 -0.49 0.58
C ASN A 83 9.02 -0.84 1.49
N THR A 84 8.77 -1.30 2.71
CA THR A 84 9.84 -1.74 3.63
C THR A 84 9.68 -3.22 3.97
N VAL A 85 10.81 -3.90 4.23
CA VAL A 85 10.84 -5.29 4.69
C VAL A 85 9.97 -5.48 5.94
N ARG A 86 10.00 -4.52 6.87
CA ARG A 86 9.17 -4.56 8.10
C ARG A 86 7.67 -4.57 7.80
N VAL A 87 7.20 -3.71 6.90
CA VAL A 87 5.77 -3.68 6.54
C VAL A 87 5.36 -4.95 5.81
N ARG A 88 6.24 -5.47 4.93
CA ARG A 88 6.00 -6.75 4.26
C ARG A 88 5.97 -7.92 5.23
N GLY A 89 6.81 -7.93 6.28
CA GLY A 89 6.74 -8.92 7.36
C GLY A 89 5.38 -8.92 8.07
N TRP A 90 4.79 -7.75 8.32
CA TRP A 90 3.42 -7.65 8.81
C TRP A 90 2.39 -8.18 7.80
N MET A 91 2.53 -7.86 6.51
CA MET A 91 1.64 -8.43 5.49
C MET A 91 1.75 -9.96 5.41
N ARG A 92 2.95 -10.52 5.59
CA ARG A 92 3.16 -11.98 5.69
C ARG A 92 2.42 -12.59 6.88
N SER A 93 2.38 -11.91 8.03
CA SER A 93 1.64 -12.43 9.18
C SER A 93 0.14 -12.52 8.89
N LEU A 94 -0.44 -11.54 8.18
CA LEU A 94 -1.85 -11.60 7.76
C LEU A 94 -2.12 -12.80 6.84
N ILE A 95 -1.23 -13.05 5.86
CA ILE A 95 -1.33 -14.18 4.94
C ILE A 95 -1.30 -15.50 5.72
N ALA A 96 -0.31 -15.65 6.61
CA ALA A 96 -0.12 -16.87 7.40
C ALA A 96 -1.28 -17.13 8.36
N GLU A 97 -1.77 -16.09 9.03
CA GLU A 97 -2.86 -16.19 9.99
C GLU A 97 -4.21 -16.49 9.32
N ALA A 98 -4.48 -15.88 8.17
CA ALA A 98 -5.71 -16.12 7.42
C ALA A 98 -5.67 -17.45 6.64
N GLY A 99 -4.49 -17.94 6.27
CA GLY A 99 -4.33 -19.19 5.51
C GLY A 99 -4.83 -19.08 4.07
N VAL A 100 -4.70 -17.91 3.44
CA VAL A 100 -5.28 -17.59 2.12
C VAL A 100 -4.21 -17.45 1.03
N ALA A 101 -4.66 -17.47 -0.23
CA ALA A 101 -3.81 -17.10 -1.36
C ALA A 101 -3.44 -15.61 -1.28
N HIS A 102 -2.33 -15.24 -1.90
CA HIS A 102 -1.89 -13.83 -1.94
C HIS A 102 -1.13 -13.52 -3.22
N GLU A 103 -1.12 -12.23 -3.56
CA GLU A 103 -0.35 -11.66 -4.67
C GLU A 103 0.31 -10.36 -4.19
N LEU A 104 1.61 -10.22 -4.41
CA LEU A 104 2.34 -8.96 -4.21
C LEU A 104 2.57 -8.31 -5.57
N HIS A 105 1.77 -7.31 -5.90
CA HIS A 105 1.93 -6.54 -7.13
C HIS A 105 3.01 -5.48 -6.97
N VAL A 106 4.11 -5.65 -7.68
CA VAL A 106 5.25 -4.72 -7.69
C VAL A 106 5.14 -3.83 -8.92
N LEU A 107 4.98 -2.52 -8.70
CA LEU A 107 4.97 -1.52 -9.74
C LEU A 107 6.39 -0.98 -9.91
N ASP A 108 7.09 -1.52 -10.91
CA ASP A 108 8.46 -1.16 -11.29
C ASP A 108 8.42 0.00 -12.29
N VAL A 109 8.23 1.20 -11.75
CA VAL A 109 8.08 2.45 -12.52
C VAL A 109 9.29 3.35 -12.26
N PRO A 110 9.97 3.86 -13.31
CA PRO A 110 11.13 4.73 -13.15
C PRO A 110 10.81 6.02 -12.39
N ASP A 111 11.77 6.51 -11.59
CA ASP A 111 11.58 7.73 -10.78
C ASP A 111 11.19 8.96 -11.60
N LYS A 112 11.74 9.09 -12.81
CA LYS A 112 11.39 10.17 -13.72
C LYS A 112 9.88 10.20 -14.03
N VAL A 113 9.29 9.02 -14.25
CA VAL A 113 7.85 8.88 -14.54
C VAL A 113 7.03 9.13 -13.27
N CYS A 114 7.44 8.57 -12.13
CA CYS A 114 6.77 8.80 -10.85
C CYS A 114 6.74 10.29 -10.47
N LYS A 115 7.86 11.00 -10.58
CA LYS A 115 7.95 12.45 -10.32
C LYS A 115 7.10 13.27 -11.30
N GLN A 116 7.11 12.91 -12.59
CA GLN A 116 6.26 13.58 -13.57
C GLN A 116 4.77 13.43 -13.21
N ARG A 117 4.33 12.21 -12.86
CA ARG A 117 2.96 11.94 -12.42
C ARG A 117 2.62 12.67 -11.12
N LEU A 118 3.54 12.71 -10.16
CA LEU A 118 3.37 13.42 -8.90
C LEU A 118 3.15 14.92 -9.12
N ARG A 119 3.97 15.56 -9.95
CA ARG A 119 3.84 16.99 -10.28
C ARG A 119 2.52 17.30 -10.98
N ALA A 120 2.12 16.47 -11.95
CA ALA A 120 0.82 16.60 -12.62
C ALA A 120 -0.35 16.48 -11.63
N ARG A 121 -0.25 15.53 -10.70
CA ARG A 121 -1.24 15.30 -9.65
C ARG A 121 -1.34 16.49 -8.68
N ASN A 122 -0.21 17.04 -8.25
CA ASN A 122 -0.19 18.21 -7.37
C ASN A 122 -0.79 19.45 -8.06
N ALA A 123 -0.52 19.63 -9.35
CA ALA A 123 -1.10 20.72 -10.14
C ALA A 123 -2.63 20.60 -10.31
N GLY A 124 -3.17 19.38 -10.27
CA GLY A 124 -4.62 19.13 -10.37
C GLY A 124 -5.42 19.39 -9.09
N GLY A 125 -4.78 19.50 -7.92
CA GLY A 125 -5.44 19.88 -6.66
C GLY A 125 -6.37 18.84 -6.02
N GLU A 126 -6.58 17.68 -6.65
CA GLU A 126 -7.57 16.68 -6.21
C GLU A 126 -7.11 15.76 -5.07
N HIS A 127 -5.85 15.84 -4.64
CA HIS A 127 -5.29 14.92 -3.66
C HIS A 127 -5.08 15.56 -2.28
N GLN A 128 -5.49 14.83 -1.25
CA GLN A 128 -5.41 15.24 0.17
C GLN A 128 -3.98 15.57 0.64
N PHE A 129 -2.95 15.06 -0.03
CA PHE A 129 -1.55 15.35 0.29
C PHE A 129 -0.79 15.82 -0.95
N GLN A 130 -0.21 17.01 -0.86
CA GLN A 130 0.76 17.50 -1.85
C GLN A 130 2.14 17.07 -1.40
N VAL A 131 2.72 16.10 -2.11
CA VAL A 131 4.08 15.61 -1.83
C VAL A 131 5.06 16.36 -2.73
N SER A 132 6.03 17.03 -2.14
CA SER A 132 7.13 17.68 -2.84
C SER A 132 8.13 16.66 -3.41
N ASP A 133 8.96 17.10 -4.35
CA ASP A 133 10.06 16.27 -4.86
C ASP A 133 11.04 15.87 -3.73
N ALA A 134 11.26 16.73 -2.73
CA ALA A 134 12.14 16.42 -1.61
C ALA A 134 11.56 15.33 -0.70
N GLU A 135 10.26 15.41 -0.38
CA GLU A 135 9.57 14.37 0.37
C GLU A 135 9.50 13.06 -0.42
N TYR A 136 9.29 13.13 -1.74
CA TYR A 136 9.38 11.95 -2.61
C TYR A 136 10.69 11.20 -2.41
N GLU A 137 11.83 11.91 -2.39
CA GLU A 137 13.13 11.29 -2.18
C GLU A 137 13.27 10.72 -0.77
N GLN A 138 12.79 11.43 0.26
CA GLN A 138 12.82 10.93 1.64
C GLN A 138 12.02 9.63 1.78
N PHE A 139 10.81 9.57 1.24
CA PHE A 139 10.00 8.34 1.25
C PHE A 139 10.63 7.23 0.41
N THR A 140 11.17 7.57 -0.76
CA THR A 140 11.79 6.60 -1.68
C THR A 140 13.09 6.04 -1.12
N ALA A 141 13.82 6.78 -0.28
CA ALA A 141 15.02 6.29 0.40
C ALA A 141 14.77 5.09 1.31
N HIS A 142 13.53 4.92 1.79
CA HIS A 142 13.12 3.75 2.58
C HIS A 142 12.63 2.58 1.72
N PHE A 143 12.48 2.76 0.41
CA PHE A 143 12.00 1.72 -0.49
C PHE A 143 13.06 0.63 -0.68
N VAL A 144 12.70 -0.60 -0.36
CA VAL A 144 13.48 -1.80 -0.66
C VAL A 144 12.59 -2.74 -1.47
N PRO A 145 12.99 -3.18 -2.68
CA PRO A 145 12.20 -4.13 -3.46
C PRO A 145 12.03 -5.46 -2.68
N PRO A 146 10.95 -6.23 -2.93
CA PRO A 146 10.76 -7.51 -2.28
C PRO A 146 11.84 -8.52 -2.71
N GLY A 147 12.40 -9.23 -1.74
CA GLY A 147 13.37 -10.31 -1.96
C GLY A 147 12.70 -11.70 -2.03
N ALA A 148 13.41 -12.67 -2.61
CA ALA A 148 12.93 -14.05 -2.73
C ALA A 148 12.64 -14.71 -1.36
N GLU A 149 13.47 -14.41 -0.35
CA GLU A 149 13.33 -14.93 1.02
C GLU A 149 12.01 -14.53 1.69
N GLU A 150 11.38 -13.44 1.22
CA GLU A 150 10.09 -12.98 1.77
C GLU A 150 8.90 -13.84 1.29
N SER A 151 9.14 -14.78 0.37
CA SER A 151 8.20 -15.85 -0.03
C SER A 151 6.84 -15.35 -0.57
N PHE A 152 6.82 -14.17 -1.20
CA PHE A 152 5.63 -13.64 -1.86
C PHE A 152 5.44 -14.22 -3.26
N ASN A 153 4.19 -14.45 -3.66
CA ASN A 153 3.83 -14.57 -5.07
C ASN A 153 3.86 -13.19 -5.73
N VAL A 154 4.99 -12.86 -6.37
CA VAL A 154 5.24 -11.55 -6.96
C VAL A 154 4.69 -11.45 -8.38
N ILE A 155 3.95 -10.38 -8.67
CA ILE A 155 3.50 -10.00 -10.02
C ILE A 155 4.09 -8.63 -10.34
N VAL A 156 4.94 -8.55 -11.36
CA VAL A 156 5.62 -7.31 -11.74
C VAL A 156 4.86 -6.58 -12.83
N HIS A 157 4.59 -5.29 -12.60
CA HIS A 157 4.00 -4.36 -13.56
C HIS A 157 5.06 -3.36 -13.98
N LYS A 158 5.35 -3.29 -15.28
CA LYS A 158 6.28 -2.33 -15.87
C LYS A 158 5.51 -1.20 -16.56
N ALA A 159 6.07 0.00 -16.54
CA ALA A 159 5.57 1.16 -17.27
C ALA A 159 6.00 1.18 -18.73
#